data_AF-A0AA39MND2-F1
#
_entry.id   AF-A0AA39MND2-F1
#
_cell.length_a   1.000
_cell.length_b   1.000
_cell.length_c   1.000
_cell.angle_alpha   90.00
_cell.angle_beta   90.00
_cell.angle_gamma   90.00
#
_symmetry.space_group_name_H-M   'P 1'
#
loop_
_entity.id
_entity.type
_entity.pdbx_description
1 polymer ?
#
loop_
_entity_poly.entity_id
_entity_poly.type
_entity_poly.pdbx_seq_one_letter_code
_entity_poly.pdbx_strand_id
1 'polypeptide(L)'
;MGRPLHWYYAVDRHRGGRVSDSNLQNRLWALNSGQTQHRLGRIPLVIGMPLMISQNYDVDGGVVNGMAGTLEKIRYWTDEAGLRHAVSCVIRVDDMSSPALPGLRPGQAVAIHDDV
;
A
#
# COMPACT_ATOMS: atom_id res chain seq x y z
N MET A 1 -15.38 -15.47 -11.62
CA MET A 1 -15.84 -14.11 -11.28
C MET A 1 -14.65 -13.29 -10.82
N GLY A 2 -14.38 -12.13 -11.46
CA GLY A 2 -13.27 -11.26 -11.08
C GLY A 2 -13.58 -10.46 -9.81
N ARG A 3 -12.58 -10.28 -8.94
CA ARG A 3 -12.69 -9.37 -7.79
C ARG A 3 -12.52 -7.92 -8.28
N PRO A 4 -13.19 -6.93 -7.66
CA PRO A 4 -13.17 -5.56 -8.16
C PRO A 4 -11.79 -4.92 -7.98
N LEU A 5 -11.36 -4.19 -9.02
CA LEU A 5 -10.21 -3.30 -8.96
C LEU A 5 -10.62 -1.95 -8.39
N HIS A 6 -9.80 -1.46 -7.46
CA HIS A 6 -10.00 -0.14 -6.87
C HIS A 6 -8.70 0.65 -6.90
N TRP A 7 -8.83 1.95 -7.13
CA TRP A 7 -7.72 2.89 -7.03
C TRP A 7 -7.64 3.45 -5.62
N TYR A 8 -6.42 3.51 -5.10
CA TYR A 8 -6.09 4.11 -3.82
C TYR A 8 -5.15 5.29 -4.04
N TYR A 9 -5.46 6.44 -3.47
CA TYR A 9 -4.82 7.71 -3.76
C TYR A 9 -3.87 8.13 -2.65
N ALA A 10 -2.69 8.63 -3.01
CA ALA A 10 -1.73 9.16 -2.06
C ALA A 10 -2.26 10.44 -1.40
N VAL A 11 -1.79 10.71 -0.18
CA VAL A 11 -2.06 11.94 0.56
C VAL A 11 -0.77 12.74 0.62
N ASP A 12 -0.60 13.68 -0.31
CA ASP A 12 0.60 14.49 -0.39
C ASP A 12 0.58 15.65 0.63
N ARG A 13 1.77 16.00 1.13
CA ARG A 13 1.98 17.15 2.01
C ARG A 13 2.99 18.11 1.41
N HIS A 14 2.75 19.41 1.59
CA HIS A 14 3.70 20.46 1.27
C HIS A 14 3.83 21.41 2.47
N ARG A 15 5.06 21.59 2.97
CA ARG A 15 5.35 22.42 4.17
C ARG A 15 4.51 22.03 5.40
N GLY A 16 4.30 20.73 5.61
CA GLY A 16 3.53 20.19 6.73
C GLY A 16 2.00 20.22 6.54
N GLY A 17 1.49 20.96 5.56
CA GLY A 17 0.07 20.99 5.22
C GLY A 17 -0.29 19.93 4.17
N ARG A 18 -1.49 19.33 4.28
CA ARG A 18 -2.03 18.46 3.22
C ARG A 18 -2.28 19.29 1.98
N VAL A 19 -1.91 18.77 0.81
CA VAL A 19 -2.25 19.37 -0.46
C VAL A 19 -3.76 19.19 -0.69
N SER A 20 -4.50 20.30 -0.76
CA SER A 20 -5.96 20.33 -0.96
C SER A 20 -6.41 20.84 -2.33
N ASP A 21 -5.52 21.50 -3.08
CA ASP A 21 -5.81 21.97 -4.43
C ASP A 21 -6.00 20.78 -5.38
N SER A 22 -7.20 20.62 -5.94
CA SER A 22 -7.56 19.45 -6.75
C SER A 22 -6.75 19.35 -8.05
N ASN A 23 -6.33 20.47 -8.64
CA ASN A 23 -5.50 20.45 -9.85
C ASN A 23 -4.10 19.92 -9.53
N LEU A 24 -3.53 20.36 -8.41
CA LEU A 24 -2.24 19.89 -7.93
C LEU A 24 -2.31 18.41 -7.53
N GLN A 25 -3.34 17.99 -6.80
CA GLN A 25 -3.56 16.57 -6.46
C GLN A 25 -3.61 15.69 -7.72
N ASN A 26 -4.44 16.06 -8.70
CA ASN A 26 -4.55 15.32 -9.96
C ASN A 26 -3.20 15.21 -10.68
N ARG A 27 -2.39 16.27 -10.65
CA ARG A 27 -1.06 16.26 -11.24
C ARG A 27 -0.10 15.35 -10.47
N LEU A 28 -0.10 15.40 -9.14
CA LEU A 28 0.73 14.54 -8.29
C LEU A 28 0.37 13.06 -8.46
N TRP A 29 -0.93 12.73 -8.53
CA TRP A 29 -1.41 11.38 -8.78
C TRP A 29 -1.05 10.82 -10.16
N ALA A 30 -0.79 11.70 -11.13
CA ALA A 30 -0.38 11.33 -12.48
C ALA A 30 1.15 11.24 -12.65
N LEU A 31 1.94 11.61 -11.64
CA LEU A 31 3.41 11.52 -11.73
C LEU A 31 3.87 10.07 -11.84
N ASN A 32 4.90 9.85 -12.65
CA ASN A 32 5.51 8.54 -12.78
C ASN A 32 6.39 8.24 -11.55
N SER A 33 6.31 7.00 -11.06
CA SER A 33 7.21 6.44 -10.04
C SER A 33 8.71 6.75 -10.22
N GLY A 34 9.21 6.87 -11.45
CA GLY A 34 10.61 7.22 -11.75
C GLY A 34 10.97 8.68 -11.39
N GLN A 35 9.97 9.57 -11.30
CA GLN A 35 10.15 10.96 -10.89
C GLN A 35 9.96 11.15 -9.38
N THR A 36 9.37 10.16 -8.71
CA THR A 36 8.94 10.23 -7.31
C THR A 36 9.66 9.22 -6.42
N GLN A 37 10.85 8.75 -6.82
CA GLN A 37 11.64 7.76 -6.06
C GLN A 37 10.81 6.52 -5.68
N HIS A 38 10.06 5.99 -6.66
CA HIS A 38 9.16 4.84 -6.52
C HIS A 38 7.89 5.08 -5.69
N ARG A 39 7.60 6.31 -5.25
CA ARG A 39 6.34 6.64 -4.58
C ARG A 39 5.21 6.82 -5.61
N LEU A 40 4.17 6.01 -5.51
CA LEU A 40 3.04 6.09 -6.42
C LEU A 40 2.04 7.14 -5.93
N GLY A 41 1.66 8.07 -6.81
CA GLY A 41 0.58 9.01 -6.52
C GLY A 41 -0.79 8.34 -6.42
N ARG A 42 -0.98 7.19 -7.08
CA ARG A 42 -2.11 6.28 -6.85
C ARG A 42 -1.72 4.85 -7.22
N ILE A 43 -2.35 3.87 -6.58
CA ILE A 43 -2.08 2.45 -6.78
C ILE A 43 -3.38 1.68 -7.06
N PRO A 44 -3.44 0.86 -8.12
CA PRO A 44 -4.56 -0.03 -8.34
C PRO A 44 -4.35 -1.31 -7.53
N LEU A 45 -5.33 -1.67 -6.70
CA LEU A 45 -5.28 -2.89 -5.90
C LEU A 45 -6.53 -3.74 -6.10
N VAL A 46 -6.33 -5.06 -6.12
CA VAL A 46 -7.37 -6.09 -6.21
C VAL A 46 -7.05 -7.17 -5.18
N ILE A 47 -8.00 -7.52 -4.31
CA ILE A 47 -7.80 -8.63 -3.38
C ILE A 47 -7.54 -9.91 -4.19
N GLY A 48 -6.48 -10.65 -3.86
CA GLY A 48 -6.05 -11.86 -4.56
C GLY A 48 -5.01 -11.60 -5.65
N MET A 49 -4.64 -10.34 -5.92
CA MET A 49 -3.56 -10.08 -6.86
C MET A 49 -2.20 -10.50 -6.27
N PRO A 50 -1.29 -11.01 -7.11
CA PRO A 50 0.10 -11.15 -6.73
C PRO A 50 0.73 -9.76 -6.58
N LEU A 51 1.62 -9.62 -5.61
CA LEU A 51 2.43 -8.43 -5.40
C LEU A 51 3.82 -8.82 -4.90
N MET A 52 4.73 -7.86 -4.94
CA MET A 52 6.08 -8.01 -4.39
C MET A 52 6.30 -6.97 -3.31
N ILE A 53 6.88 -7.40 -2.19
CA ILE A 53 7.34 -6.50 -1.13
C ILE A 53 8.65 -5.87 -1.60
N SER A 54 8.72 -4.54 -1.60
CA SER A 54 9.85 -3.78 -2.16
C SER A 54 10.74 -3.12 -1.12
N GLN A 55 10.46 -3.30 0.17
CA GLN A 55 11.24 -2.73 1.26
C GLN A 55 11.38 -3.75 2.39
N ASN A 56 12.56 -3.76 3.00
CA ASN A 56 12.79 -4.48 4.25
C ASN A 56 12.16 -3.67 5.38
N TYR A 57 11.27 -4.28 6.16
CA TYR A 57 10.70 -3.62 7.34
C TYR A 57 10.56 -4.54 8.55
N ASP A 58 10.70 -5.85 8.38
CA ASP A 58 10.73 -6.83 9.47
C ASP A 58 11.67 -7.98 9.10
N VAL A 59 12.97 -7.67 9.02
CA VAL A 59 13.99 -8.63 8.56
C VAL A 59 14.06 -9.86 9.47
N ASP A 60 13.96 -9.65 10.79
CA ASP A 60 13.96 -10.73 11.77
C ASP A 60 12.69 -11.59 11.65
N GLY A 61 11.57 -10.97 11.30
CA GLY A 61 10.33 -11.66 10.95
C GLY A 61 10.30 -12.27 9.55
N GLY A 62 11.39 -12.16 8.78
CA GLY A 62 11.51 -12.68 7.42
C GLY A 62 10.92 -11.79 6.35
N VAL A 63 10.42 -10.60 6.68
CA VAL A 63 9.90 -9.65 5.69
C VAL A 63 10.99 -8.83 5.03
N VAL A 64 11.39 -9.32 3.86
CA VAL A 64 12.44 -8.73 3.03
C VAL A 64 11.95 -8.33 1.64
N ASN A 65 12.68 -7.42 1.01
CA ASN A 65 12.52 -7.02 -0.38
C ASN A 65 12.66 -8.23 -1.31
N GLY A 66 11.78 -8.31 -2.30
CA GLY A 66 11.74 -9.37 -3.29
C GLY A 66 10.77 -10.48 -2.94
N MET A 67 10.21 -10.51 -1.73
CA MET A 67 9.21 -11.52 -1.38
C MET A 67 7.92 -11.32 -2.15
N ALA A 68 7.47 -12.40 -2.78
CA ALA A 68 6.18 -12.47 -3.44
C ALA A 68 5.08 -12.77 -2.42
N GLY A 69 3.91 -12.18 -2.62
CA GLY A 69 2.75 -12.45 -1.79
C GLY A 69 1.44 -12.22 -2.52
N THR A 70 0.35 -12.58 -1.85
CA THR A 70 -1.01 -12.37 -2.32
C THR A 70 -1.72 -11.37 -1.43
N LEU A 71 -2.32 -10.34 -2.03
CA LEU A 71 -3.09 -9.34 -1.28
C LEU A 71 -4.37 -9.95 -0.71
N GLU A 72 -4.54 -9.98 0.62
CA GLU A 72 -5.72 -10.57 1.25
C GLU A 72 -6.70 -9.55 1.81
N LYS A 73 -6.21 -8.41 2.27
CA LYS A 73 -7.05 -7.36 2.86
C LYS A 73 -6.45 -5.99 2.63
N ILE A 74 -7.31 -5.01 2.40
CA ILE A 74 -6.94 -3.59 2.34
C ILE A 74 -7.79 -2.87 3.39
N ARG A 75 -7.14 -2.10 4.26
CA ARG A 75 -7.81 -1.14 5.15
C ARG A 75 -7.62 0.23 4.53
N TYR A 76 -8.70 0.98 4.40
CA TYR A 76 -8.70 2.31 3.80
C TYR A 76 -9.77 3.18 4.46
N TRP A 77 -9.64 4.49 4.30
CA TRP A 77 -10.72 5.45 4.55
C TRP A 77 -11.11 6.12 3.24
N THR A 78 -12.31 6.69 3.21
CA THR A 78 -12.84 7.44 2.06
C THR A 78 -12.91 8.91 2.43
N ASP A 79 -12.45 9.79 1.55
CA ASP A 79 -12.54 11.23 1.74
C ASP A 79 -13.93 11.80 1.35
N GLU A 80 -14.11 13.10 1.52
CA GLU A 80 -15.34 13.81 1.14
C GLU A 80 -15.63 13.75 -0.37
N ALA A 81 -14.60 13.53 -1.19
CA ALA A 81 -14.70 13.39 -2.64
C ALA A 81 -14.97 11.94 -3.10
N GLY A 82 -15.09 10.99 -2.16
CA GLY A 82 -15.31 9.58 -2.47
C GLY A 82 -14.04 8.80 -2.86
N LEU A 83 -12.86 9.40 -2.71
CA LEU A 83 -11.58 8.78 -3.02
C LEU A 83 -11.11 7.89 -1.87
N ARG A 84 -10.52 6.74 -2.21
CA ARG A 84 -10.04 5.77 -1.23
C ARG A 84 -8.57 6.01 -0.93
N HIS A 85 -8.21 6.01 0.34
CA HIS A 85 -6.83 6.16 0.79
C HIS A 85 -6.42 4.94 1.61
N ALA A 86 -5.46 4.17 1.10
CA ALA A 86 -4.98 2.96 1.77
C ALA A 86 -4.25 3.33 3.08
N VAL A 87 -4.59 2.63 4.16
CA VAL A 87 -3.95 2.75 5.48
C VAL A 87 -3.01 1.57 5.73
N SER A 88 -3.46 0.38 5.36
CA SER A 88 -2.65 -0.83 5.46
C SER A 88 -3.17 -1.94 4.55
N CYS A 89 -2.28 -2.88 4.22
CA CYS A 89 -2.58 -4.09 3.48
C CYS A 89 -2.13 -5.32 4.27
N VAL A 90 -2.92 -6.39 4.24
CA VAL A 90 -2.51 -7.72 4.71
C VAL A 90 -2.14 -8.55 3.50
N ILE A 91 -0.94 -9.12 3.52
CA ILE A 91 -0.32 -9.85 2.42
C ILE A 91 -0.04 -11.26 2.93
N ARG A 92 -0.55 -12.28 2.25
CA ARG A 92 -0.12 -13.66 2.50
C ARG A 92 1.18 -13.92 1.76
N VAL A 93 2.18 -14.40 2.48
CA VAL A 93 3.50 -14.77 1.98
C VAL A 93 3.74 -16.22 2.37
N ASP A 94 3.97 -17.07 1.38
CA ASP A 94 4.01 -18.52 1.58
C ASP A 94 5.29 -18.99 2.27
N ASP A 95 6.39 -18.24 2.12
CA ASP A 95 7.72 -18.58 2.65
C ASP A 95 8.10 -17.81 3.93
N MET A 96 7.12 -17.37 4.72
CA MET A 96 7.36 -16.72 6.01
C MET A 96 7.59 -17.74 7.12
N SER A 97 8.76 -17.69 7.76
CA SER A 97 9.14 -18.58 8.86
C SER A 97 8.88 -18.02 10.26
N SER A 98 8.54 -16.73 10.39
CA SER A 98 8.33 -16.07 11.68
C SER A 98 6.96 -16.34 12.28
N PRO A 99 6.83 -16.34 13.62
CA PRO A 99 5.52 -16.33 14.29
C PRO A 99 4.63 -15.18 13.79
N ALA A 100 3.33 -15.44 13.73
CA ALA A 100 2.37 -14.42 13.34
C ALA A 100 2.34 -13.25 14.34
N LEU A 101 2.29 -12.01 13.84
CA LEU A 101 2.00 -10.86 14.68
C LEU A 101 0.61 -11.00 15.30
N PRO A 102 0.38 -10.43 16.51
CA PRO A 102 -0.93 -10.45 17.14
C PRO A 102 -2.04 -9.95 16.20
N GLY A 103 -3.09 -10.76 16.06
CA GLY A 103 -4.23 -10.44 15.18
C GLY A 103 -4.03 -10.79 13.69
N LEU A 104 -2.89 -11.41 13.33
CA LEU A 104 -2.64 -11.99 12.02
C LEU A 104 -2.58 -13.52 12.08
N ARG A 105 -2.78 -14.14 10.92
CA ARG A 105 -2.56 -15.57 10.72
C ARG A 105 -1.08 -15.84 10.41
N PRO A 106 -0.55 -17.04 10.69
CA PRO A 106 0.75 -17.47 10.18
C PRO A 106 0.85 -17.25 8.68
N GLY A 107 2.02 -16.79 8.21
CA GLY A 107 2.22 -16.46 6.80
C GLY A 107 1.59 -15.13 6.35
N GLN A 108 1.13 -14.28 7.27
CA GLN A 108 0.65 -12.93 6.91
C GLN A 108 1.65 -11.85 7.32
N ALA A 109 2.01 -11.01 6.35
CA ALA A 109 2.74 -9.77 6.54
C ALA A 109 1.77 -8.57 6.42
N VAL A 110 2.14 -7.44 7.02
CA VAL A 110 1.38 -6.18 6.93
C VAL A 110 2.23 -5.07 6.37
N ALA A 111 1.75 -4.42 5.31
CA ALA A 111 2.28 -3.14 4.85
C ALA A 111 1.40 -2.02 5.40
N ILE A 112 2.01 -0.98 5.96
CA ILE A 112 1.33 0.23 6.46
C ILE A 112 1.62 1.41 5.54
N HIS A 113 0.76 2.42 5.54
CA HIS A 113 1.03 3.67 4.83
C HIS A 113 2.31 4.33 5.35
N ASP A 114 3.06 4.94 4.44
CA ASP A 114 4.25 5.73 4.72
C ASP A 114 3.82 7.18 5.05
N ASP A 115 4.30 7.70 6.18
CA ASP A 115 3.97 9.04 6.72
C ASP A 115 5.13 10.05 6.58
N VAL A 116 6.24 9.64 5.95
CA VAL A 116 7.50 10.40 5.86
C VAL A 116 7.40 11.60 4.92
#